data_AF-A0A6I0SI36-F1
#
_entry.id   AF-A0A6I0SI36-F1
#
_cell.length_a   1.000
_cell.length_b   1.000
_cell.length_c   1.000
_cell.angle_alpha   90.00
_cell.angle_beta   90.00
_cell.angle_gamma   90.00
#
_symmetry.space_group_name_H-M   'P 1'
#
loop_
_entity.id
_entity.type
_entity.pdbx_description
1 polymer ?
#
loop_
_entity_poly.entity_id
_entity_poly.type
_entity_poly.pdbx_seq_one_letter_code
_entity_poly.pdbx_strand_id
1 'polypeptide(L)' 'MTLEATGGSEEVTVTASGEYEIGSAPAGFKVEATEKGVKISAGTNSGNQKTGTLTLTLNADRSKTAQITITQNQKG' A
#
# COMPACT_ATOMS: atom_id res chain seq x y z
N MET A 1 -3.62 4.97 4.53
CA MET A 1 -4.93 4.89 3.86
C MET A 1 -5.79 3.82 4.53
N THR A 2 -7.12 3.93 4.38
CA THR A 2 -8.06 2.97 4.98
C THR A 2 -9.01 2.45 3.90
N LEU A 3 -9.14 1.13 3.81
CA LEU A 3 -10.10 0.44 2.95
C LEU A 3 -11.28 -0.07 3.78
N GLU A 4 -12.45 -0.08 3.15
CA GLU A 4 -13.64 -0.65 3.78
C GLU A 4 -13.56 -2.17 3.90
N ALA A 5 -14.33 -2.72 4.83
CA ALA A 5 -14.43 -4.16 5.06
C ALA A 5 -14.96 -4.90 3.82
N THR A 6 -15.75 -4.25 2.97
CA THR A 6 -16.22 -4.84 1.70
C THR A 6 -15.08 -5.03 0.69
N GLY A 7 -13.93 -4.39 0.91
CA GLY A 7 -12.81 -4.34 -0.02
C GLY A 7 -12.84 -3.08 -0.88
N GLY A 8 -11.99 -3.04 -1.89
CA GLY A 8 -11.87 -1.92 -2.80
C GLY A 8 -10.43 -1.68 -3.22
N SER A 9 -10.21 -0.58 -3.93
CA SER A 9 -8.89 -0.14 -4.35
C SER A 9 -8.76 1.37 -4.28
N GLU A 10 -7.61 1.86 -3.85
CA GLU A 10 -7.22 3.26 -4.00
C GLU A 10 -5.87 3.35 -4.71
N GLU A 11 -5.68 4.44 -5.43
CA GLU A 11 -4.39 4.80 -6.01
C GLU A 11 -3.71 5.86 -5.14
N VAL A 12 -2.46 5.60 -4.79
CA VAL A 12 -1.61 6.52 -4.04
C VAL A 12 -0.55 7.05 -4.98
N THR A 13 -0.60 8.36 -5.24
CA THR A 13 0.43 9.08 -5.98
C THR A 13 1.73 9.12 -5.18
N VAL A 14 2.84 8.77 -5.82
CA VAL A 14 4.18 8.79 -5.20
C VAL A 14 5.06 9.76 -5.99
N THR A 15 5.44 10.86 -5.36
CA THR A 15 6.41 11.81 -5.93
C THR A 15 7.78 11.53 -5.32
N ALA A 16 8.71 11.05 -6.13
CA ALA A 16 10.09 10.76 -5.73
C ALA A 16 11.08 11.62 -6.52
N SER A 17 12.25 11.87 -5.95
CA SER A 17 13.34 12.60 -6.61
C SER A 17 14.10 11.76 -7.65
N GLY A 18 13.72 10.50 -7.86
CA GLY A 18 14.32 9.55 -8.77
C GLY A 18 13.60 8.20 -8.72
N GLU A 19 14.16 7.19 -9.40
CA GLU A 19 13.62 5.83 -9.38
C GLU A 19 13.60 5.24 -7.96
N TYR A 20 12.55 4.48 -7.67
CA TYR A 20 12.35 3.81 -6.40
C TYR A 20 11.87 2.39 -6.60
N GLU A 21 12.12 1.55 -5.61
CA GLU A 21 11.59 0.20 -5.52
C GLU A 21 10.36 0.17 -4.61
N ILE A 22 9.36 -0.61 -5.01
CA ILE A 22 8.19 -0.92 -4.19
C ILE A 22 8.50 -2.23 -3.45
N GLY A 23 8.45 -2.19 -2.12
CA GLY A 23 8.63 -3.36 -1.28
C GLY A 23 7.51 -4.39 -1.42
N SER A 24 7.65 -5.50 -0.70
CA SER A 24 6.64 -6.56 -0.73
C SER A 24 5.26 -6.07 -0.29
N ALA A 25 4.23 -6.52 -0.99
CA ALA A 25 2.84 -6.25 -0.62
C ALA A 25 2.54 -6.81 0.79
N PRO A 26 1.94 -6.01 1.69
CA PRO A 26 1.55 -6.53 3.00
C PRO A 26 0.47 -7.62 2.89
N ALA A 27 0.47 -8.56 3.84
CA ALA A 27 -0.48 -9.67 3.82
C ALA A 27 -1.94 -9.18 3.79
N GLY A 28 -2.73 -9.76 2.87
CA GLY A 28 -4.13 -9.37 2.67
C GLY A 28 -4.35 -8.20 1.73
N PHE A 29 -3.29 -7.57 1.22
CA PHE A 29 -3.34 -6.48 0.26
C PHE A 29 -2.61 -6.87 -1.03
N LYS A 30 -3.10 -6.37 -2.16
CA LYS A 30 -2.40 -6.39 -3.44
C LYS A 30 -1.86 -5.01 -3.73
N VAL A 31 -0.65 -4.96 -4.26
CA VAL A 31 0.05 -3.73 -4.63
C VAL A 31 0.49 -3.86 -6.08
N GLU A 32 0.11 -2.90 -6.90
CA GLU A 32 0.47 -2.81 -8.31
C GLU A 32 1.12 -1.46 -8.56
N ALA A 33 2.24 -1.45 -9.29
CA ALA A 33 2.85 -0.20 -9.73
C ALA A 33 1.96 0.45 -10.81
N THR A 34 1.80 1.76 -10.73
CA THR A 34 1.12 2.57 -11.76
C THR A 34 2.08 3.63 -12.30
N GLU A 35 1.69 4.33 -13.37
CA GLU A 35 2.48 5.46 -13.87
C GLU A 35 2.69 6.57 -12.84
N LYS A 36 1.76 6.72 -11.88
CA LYS A 36 1.77 7.81 -10.88
C LYS A 36 2.27 7.39 -9.50
N GLY A 37 2.40 6.09 -9.24
CA GLY A 37 2.70 5.58 -7.92
C GLY A 37 2.30 4.12 -7.76
N VAL A 38 1.39 3.86 -6.83
CA VAL A 38 0.94 2.50 -6.50
C VAL A 38 -0.58 2.42 -6.38
N LYS A 39 -1.17 1.36 -6.92
CA LYS A 39 -2.56 0.99 -6.68
C LYS A 39 -2.58 -0.11 -5.62
N ILE A 40 -3.32 0.14 -4.54
CA ILE A 40 -3.46 -0.76 -3.42
C ILE A 40 -4.90 -1.26 -3.41
N SER A 41 -5.09 -2.58 -3.35
CA SER A 41 -6.41 -3.19 -3.30
C SER A 41 -6.51 -4.29 -2.26
N ALA A 42 -7.72 -4.50 -1.75
CA ALA A 42 -8.06 -5.58 -0.84
C ALA A 42 -9.40 -6.21 -1.24
N GLY A 43 -9.51 -7.52 -1.05
CA GLY A 43 -10.80 -8.21 -1.10
C GLY A 43 -11.62 -7.96 0.16
N THR A 44 -12.81 -8.52 0.24
CA THR A 44 -13.66 -8.43 1.44
C THR A 44 -12.95 -9.00 2.68
N ASN A 45 -12.99 -8.25 3.78
CA ASN A 45 -12.50 -8.65 5.09
C ASN A 45 -13.67 -9.10 5.98
N SER A 46 -13.76 -10.40 6.23
CA SER A 46 -14.76 -11.00 7.12
C SER A 46 -14.26 -11.23 8.56
N GLY A 47 -13.01 -10.87 8.86
CA GLY A 47 -12.41 -11.03 10.18
C GLY A 47 -12.13 -9.68 10.85
N ASN A 48 -11.23 -9.72 11.83
CA ASN A 48 -10.75 -8.52 12.53
C ASN A 48 -10.10 -7.52 11.57
N GLN A 49 -9.93 -6.29 12.04
CA GLN A 49 -9.21 -5.24 11.32
C GLN A 49 -7.82 -5.75 10.93
N LYS A 50 -7.40 -5.45 9.70
CA LYS A 50 -6.07 -5.79 9.18
C LYS A 50 -5.28 -4.52 8.94
N THR A 51 -4.01 -4.54 9.28
CA THR A 51 -3.09 -3.44 8.98
C THR A 51 -1.80 -4.00 8.40
N GLY A 52 -1.25 -3.29 7.44
CA GLY A 52 0.05 -3.61 6.82
C GLY A 52 0.78 -2.35 6.40
N THR A 53 2.10 -2.44 6.30
CA THR A 53 2.95 -1.32 5.89
C THR A 53 3.66 -1.66 4.59
N LEU A 54 3.36 -0.91 3.53
CA LEU A 54 4.14 -0.95 2.31
C LEU A 54 5.31 0.03 2.44
N THR A 55 6.52 -0.44 2.14
CA THR A 55 7.72 0.42 2.15
C THR A 55 8.18 0.65 0.72
N LEU A 56 8.48 1.90 0.38
CA LEU A 56 9.09 2.31 -0.87
C LEU A 56 10.49 2.84 -0.57
N THR A 57 11.48 2.48 -1.39
CA THR A 57 12.88 2.82 -1.13
C THR A 57 13.48 3.49 -2.36
N LEU A 58 14.10 4.66 -2.17
CA LEU A 58 14.77 5.36 -3.26
C LEU A 58 16.02 4.59 -3.70
N ASN A 59 16.21 4.39 -5.00
CA ASN A 59 17.34 3.62 -5.50
C ASN A 59 18.67 4.36 -5.33
N ALA A 60 18.64 5.68 -5.53
CA ALA A 60 19.81 6.54 -5.38
C ALA A 60 20.30 6.68 -3.92
N ASP A 61 19.41 6.47 -2.94
CA ASP A 61 19.75 6.51 -1.51
C ASP A 61 18.83 5.54 -0.74
N ARG A 62 19.35 4.34 -0.48
CA ARG A 62 18.61 3.26 0.17
C ARG A 62 18.27 3.55 1.63
N SER A 63 18.82 4.60 2.23
CA SER A 63 18.41 5.06 3.56
C SER A 63 17.10 5.88 3.53
N LYS A 64 16.72 6.41 2.35
CA LYS A 64 15.47 7.16 2.17
C LYS A 64 14.34 6.22 1.81
N THR A 65 13.41 6.09 2.76
CA THR A 65 12.21 5.27 2.58
C THR A 65 10.94 6.09 2.81
N ALA A 66 9.90 5.79 2.04
CA ALA A 66 8.53 6.21 2.33
C ALA A 66 7.72 5.00 2.80
N GLN A 67 6.87 5.19 3.81
CA GLN A 67 6.02 4.12 4.34
C GLN A 67 4.55 4.51 4.15
N ILE A 68 3.78 3.57 3.58
CA ILE A 68 2.34 3.69 3.44
C ILE A 68 1.71 2.65 4.36
N THR A 69 1.12 3.13 5.45
CA THR A 69 0.30 2.28 6.33
C THR A 69 -1.09 2.12 5.70
N ILE A 70 -1.50 0.87 5.55
CA ILE A 70 -2.76 0.46 4.95
C ILE A 70 -3.56 -0.25 6.03
N THR A 71 -4.75 0.24 6.31
CA THR A 71 -5.69 -0.40 7.23
C THR A 71 -6.91 -0.85 6.45
N GLN A 72 -7.45 -2.02 6.75
CA GLN A 72 -8.74 -2.46 6.28
C GLN A 72 -9.65 -2.73 7.47
N ASN A 73 -10.81 -2.07 7.49
CA ASN A 73 -11.78 -2.22 8.56
C ASN A 73 -12.27 -3.67 8.70
N GLN A 74 -12.67 -4.04 9.92
CA GLN A 74 -13.41 -5.28 10.14
C GLN A 74 -14.84 -5.16 9.64
N LYS A 75 -15.45 -6.30 9.32
CA LYS A 75 -16.90 -6.33 9.07
C LYS A 75 -17.61 -5.95 10.38
N GLY A 76 -18.52 -4.98 10.29
CA GLY A 76 -19.39 -4.58 11.40
C GLY A 76 -20.37 -5.67 11.81
#